data_AF-A0A2V5PKJ3-F1
#
_entry.id   AF-A0A2V5PKJ3-F1
#
_cell.length_a   1.000
_cell.length_b   1.000
_cell.length_c   1.000
_cell.angle_alpha   90.00
_cell.angle_beta   90.00
_cell.angle_gamma   90.00
#
_symmetry.space_group_name_H-M   'P 1'
#
loop_
_entity.id
_entity.type
_entity.pdbx_description
1 polymer ?
#
loop_
_entity_poly.entity_id
_entity_poly.type
_entity_poly.pdbx_seq_one_letter_code
_entity_poly.pdbx_strand_id
1 'polypeptide(L)'
;MPSLHASPLFDDFDLTLAPGHRAEALGPLFYEEQKETQQTWAIPPLLSHTLDPATDSEEFDFAYPLFTYDRYGEQYRWQIFQLLNHSGGPTQLETARDRFSLFPFYFQQRSSDPSQNYTAVLPFYGHLKNRFFRDEIFFVLFPVFGETRKKDVVTDNYLYPFFHLRHGEGLSGWQFWPVVGHERKEVTTQTNILDEVEVIGGHDSRFVLWPFYMQRISGLGTTNQVWQQASLPAYDLVRSPARDQTTILWPFFSRIDDREKKYREWELPWPFVVLARGEGKTTTRFFPLFSRAHNPTTQSDFYLWPVYKYNRFQSEPLDRQRTRILFFLYSDLIEKNTQNGTARRRTDFWPLFTHHREYNGQSRWQALALLEPFLPNHKSIERDYSPVWSIWRAESDPKTGAASQSLLWNLYRRDVTPASQKCSLLFGLFHYQSDTTGKRLRLFYIPVARSKAAPPKL
;
A
#
# COMPACT_ATOMS: atom_id res chain seq x y z
N MET A 1 -31.66 -22.61 -6.12
CA MET A 1 -32.95 -22.60 -5.39
C MET A 1 -33.70 -21.31 -5.76
N PRO A 2 -35.04 -21.20 -5.61
CA PRO A 2 -35.70 -19.91 -5.82
C PRO A 2 -35.16 -18.88 -4.80
N SER A 3 -34.59 -17.77 -5.28
CA SER A 3 -34.05 -16.71 -4.43
C SER A 3 -35.16 -16.15 -3.52
N LEU A 4 -34.92 -16.16 -2.20
CA LEU A 4 -35.84 -15.64 -1.20
C LEU A 4 -35.41 -14.22 -0.85
N HIS A 5 -36.23 -13.24 -1.25
CA HIS A 5 -36.00 -11.83 -0.98
C HIS A 5 -36.97 -11.37 0.09
N ALA A 6 -36.52 -11.32 1.35
CA ALA A 6 -37.27 -10.84 2.52
C ALA A 6 -36.38 -9.93 3.38
N SER A 7 -35.68 -9.01 2.73
CA SER A 7 -34.83 -8.01 3.40
C SER A 7 -35.66 -7.20 4.43
N PRO A 8 -35.07 -6.48 5.39
CA PRO A 8 -33.71 -6.67 5.84
C PRO A 8 -33.52 -8.04 6.50
N LEU A 9 -34.58 -8.80 6.83
CA LEU A 9 -34.46 -10.05 7.60
C LEU A 9 -33.61 -11.11 6.90
N PHE A 10 -33.84 -11.33 5.61
CA PHE A 10 -33.08 -12.31 4.81
C PHE A 10 -33.11 -11.97 3.31
N ASP A 11 -31.98 -12.04 2.63
CA ASP A 11 -31.88 -11.91 1.16
C ASP A 11 -30.89 -12.95 0.61
N ASP A 12 -31.16 -13.54 -0.56
CA ASP A 12 -30.30 -14.52 -1.23
C ASP A 12 -30.21 -14.20 -2.73
N PHE A 13 -29.00 -14.05 -3.25
CA PHE A 13 -28.77 -13.60 -4.62
C PHE A 13 -27.41 -14.04 -5.18
N ASP A 14 -27.32 -14.11 -6.51
CA ASP A 14 -26.07 -14.37 -7.22
C ASP A 14 -25.17 -13.11 -7.24
N LEU A 15 -23.85 -13.29 -7.18
CA LEU A 15 -22.88 -12.21 -7.29
C LEU A 15 -22.83 -11.66 -8.72
N THR A 16 -22.62 -10.34 -8.87
CA THR A 16 -22.62 -9.69 -10.19
C THR A 16 -21.24 -9.67 -10.85
N LEU A 17 -20.18 -9.48 -10.06
CA LEU A 17 -18.81 -9.25 -10.55
C LEU A 17 -17.95 -10.53 -10.59
N ALA A 18 -18.45 -11.63 -10.05
CA ALA A 18 -17.76 -12.93 -10.03
C ALA A 18 -18.79 -14.06 -9.92
N PRO A 19 -18.46 -15.28 -10.34
CA PRO A 19 -19.30 -16.44 -10.08
C PRO A 19 -19.44 -16.68 -8.57
N GLY A 20 -20.67 -16.86 -8.09
CA GLY A 20 -20.92 -17.04 -6.68
C GLY A 20 -22.32 -16.64 -6.25
N HIS A 21 -22.62 -16.80 -4.96
CA HIS A 21 -23.88 -16.40 -4.35
C HIS A 21 -23.62 -15.78 -2.97
N ARG A 22 -24.56 -14.96 -2.52
CA ARG A 22 -24.50 -14.27 -1.24
C ARG A 22 -25.87 -14.27 -0.58
N ALA A 23 -25.89 -14.64 0.69
CA ALA A 23 -27.02 -14.52 1.59
C ALA A 23 -26.74 -13.42 2.62
N GLU A 24 -27.73 -12.60 2.92
CA GLU A 24 -27.64 -11.49 3.87
C GLU A 24 -28.79 -11.55 4.88
N ALA A 25 -28.54 -11.17 6.13
CA ALA A 25 -29.56 -11.07 7.17
C ALA A 25 -29.37 -9.80 8.01
N LEU A 26 -30.50 -9.22 8.43
CA LEU A 26 -30.56 -7.90 9.08
C LEU A 26 -29.82 -6.81 8.28
N GLY A 27 -30.03 -6.80 6.96
CA GLY A 27 -29.28 -5.95 6.03
C GLY A 27 -27.83 -6.45 5.87
N PRO A 28 -26.82 -5.57 5.94
CA PRO A 28 -25.42 -5.98 5.81
C PRO A 28 -24.80 -6.48 7.12
N LEU A 29 -25.57 -6.51 8.21
CA LEU A 29 -25.05 -6.83 9.56
C LEU A 29 -24.75 -8.31 9.74
N PHE A 30 -25.27 -9.17 8.88
CA PHE A 30 -24.80 -10.54 8.70
C PHE A 30 -24.81 -10.88 7.22
N TYR A 31 -23.77 -11.54 6.73
CA TYR A 31 -23.82 -12.15 5.42
C TYR A 31 -22.95 -13.40 5.34
N GLU A 32 -23.31 -14.27 4.40
CA GLU A 32 -22.54 -15.42 3.94
C GLU A 32 -22.37 -15.29 2.43
N GLU A 33 -21.16 -15.45 1.92
CA GLU A 33 -20.79 -15.23 0.51
C GLU A 33 -19.89 -16.37 0.05
N GLN A 34 -20.28 -17.06 -1.01
CA GLN A 34 -19.42 -17.92 -1.80
C GLN A 34 -19.02 -17.18 -3.07
N LYS A 35 -17.72 -16.96 -3.27
CA LYS A 35 -17.16 -16.33 -4.46
C LYS A 35 -16.06 -17.23 -5.03
N GLU A 36 -16.28 -17.77 -6.22
CA GLU A 36 -15.40 -18.79 -6.81
C GLU A 36 -15.16 -19.94 -5.80
N THR A 37 -13.93 -20.15 -5.33
CA THR A 37 -13.57 -21.14 -4.31
C THR A 37 -13.66 -20.59 -2.89
N GLN A 38 -13.68 -19.27 -2.73
CA GLN A 38 -13.67 -18.58 -1.45
C GLN A 38 -15.07 -18.57 -0.80
N GLN A 39 -15.12 -18.87 0.50
CA GLN A 39 -16.28 -18.80 1.38
C GLN A 39 -16.03 -17.72 2.43
N THR A 40 -16.98 -16.82 2.65
CA THR A 40 -16.88 -15.79 3.66
C THR A 40 -18.18 -15.70 4.44
N TRP A 41 -18.11 -15.58 5.75
CA TRP A 41 -19.23 -15.09 6.54
C TRP A 41 -18.76 -13.94 7.42
N ALA A 42 -19.64 -12.99 7.71
CA ALA A 42 -19.29 -11.85 8.53
C ALA A 42 -20.48 -11.30 9.32
N ILE A 43 -20.16 -10.65 10.43
CA ILE A 43 -21.04 -9.78 11.22
C ILE A 43 -20.39 -8.38 11.27
N PRO A 44 -20.51 -7.58 10.19
CA PRO A 44 -19.93 -6.23 10.12
C PRO A 44 -20.37 -5.29 11.25
N PRO A 45 -19.48 -4.49 11.88
CA PRO A 45 -18.02 -4.45 11.73
C PRO A 45 -17.25 -5.29 12.77
N LEU A 46 -17.93 -6.23 13.43
CA LEU A 46 -17.41 -6.93 14.59
C LEU A 46 -16.56 -8.14 14.21
N LEU A 47 -16.98 -8.93 13.25
CA LEU A 47 -16.39 -10.23 12.94
C LEU A 47 -16.43 -10.48 11.44
N SER A 48 -15.37 -11.05 10.87
CA SER A 48 -15.44 -11.70 9.57
C SER A 48 -14.51 -12.90 9.52
N HIS A 49 -14.90 -13.88 8.72
CA HIS A 49 -14.16 -15.11 8.51
C HIS A 49 -14.24 -15.49 7.04
N THR A 50 -13.09 -15.69 6.43
CA THR A 50 -12.93 -16.01 5.01
C THR A 50 -12.06 -17.26 4.88
N LEU A 51 -12.55 -18.27 4.17
CA LEU A 51 -11.85 -19.50 3.84
C LEU A 51 -11.71 -19.62 2.32
N ASP A 52 -10.57 -20.06 1.83
CA ASP A 52 -10.40 -20.47 0.43
C ASP A 52 -9.69 -21.83 0.38
N PRO A 53 -10.43 -22.93 0.15
CA PRO A 53 -9.86 -24.27 0.07
C PRO A 53 -8.90 -24.47 -1.09
N ALA A 54 -9.00 -23.69 -2.18
CA ALA A 54 -8.15 -23.87 -3.35
C ALA A 54 -6.71 -23.40 -3.10
N THR A 55 -6.55 -22.38 -2.26
CA THR A 55 -5.26 -21.86 -1.82
C THR A 55 -4.88 -22.27 -0.41
N ASP A 56 -5.72 -23.09 0.25
CA ASP A 56 -5.63 -23.45 1.67
C ASP A 56 -5.41 -22.22 2.57
N SER A 57 -6.22 -21.18 2.37
CA SER A 57 -6.11 -19.93 3.14
C SER A 57 -7.32 -19.66 4.01
N GLU A 58 -7.08 -19.00 5.14
CA GLU A 58 -8.08 -18.63 6.13
C GLU A 58 -7.74 -17.25 6.69
N GLU A 59 -8.70 -16.34 6.69
CA GLU A 59 -8.59 -15.00 7.27
C GLU A 59 -9.72 -14.82 8.28
N PHE A 60 -9.41 -14.29 9.46
CA PHE A 60 -10.39 -13.98 10.49
C PHE A 60 -10.06 -12.62 11.11
N ASP A 61 -11.04 -11.73 11.11
CA ASP A 61 -10.93 -10.42 11.75
C ASP A 61 -11.94 -10.31 12.90
N PHE A 62 -11.49 -9.75 14.03
CA PHE A 62 -12.35 -9.31 15.12
C PHE A 62 -12.11 -7.84 15.42
N ALA A 63 -13.16 -7.04 15.24
CA ALA A 63 -13.19 -5.59 15.39
C ALA A 63 -11.97 -4.93 14.74
N TYR A 64 -11.72 -5.23 13.46
CA TYR A 64 -10.52 -4.85 12.73
C TYR A 64 -10.10 -3.40 13.00
N PRO A 65 -8.82 -3.10 13.30
CA PRO A 65 -7.66 -4.00 13.35
C PRO A 65 -7.35 -4.52 14.76
N LEU A 66 -8.33 -4.61 15.67
CA LEU A 66 -8.11 -5.03 17.06
C LEU A 66 -7.47 -6.41 17.12
N PHE A 67 -8.07 -7.43 16.50
CA PHE A 67 -7.50 -8.76 16.36
C PHE A 67 -7.64 -9.24 14.91
N THR A 68 -6.57 -9.79 14.35
CA THR A 68 -6.59 -10.43 13.04
C THR A 68 -5.86 -11.76 13.12
N TYR A 69 -6.31 -12.74 12.36
CA TYR A 69 -5.71 -14.05 12.17
C TYR A 69 -5.71 -14.37 10.67
N ASP A 70 -4.54 -14.71 10.14
CA ASP A 70 -4.33 -15.07 8.74
C ASP A 70 -3.57 -16.40 8.70
N ARG A 71 -4.03 -17.34 7.89
CA ARG A 71 -3.37 -18.63 7.63
C ARG A 71 -3.32 -18.89 6.13
N TYR A 72 -2.21 -19.44 5.67
CA TYR A 72 -1.97 -19.86 4.30
C TYR A 72 -1.16 -21.15 4.30
N GLY A 73 -1.78 -22.26 3.90
CA GLY A 73 -1.24 -23.58 4.12
C GLY A 73 -1.01 -23.84 5.61
N GLU A 74 0.22 -24.22 5.92
CA GLU A 74 0.71 -24.41 7.29
C GLU A 74 1.24 -23.12 7.95
N GLN A 75 1.36 -22.02 7.20
CA GLN A 75 1.79 -20.74 7.74
C GLN A 75 0.62 -20.02 8.38
N TYR A 76 0.83 -19.43 9.55
CA TYR A 76 -0.20 -18.67 10.23
C TYR A 76 0.38 -17.43 10.91
N ARG A 77 -0.47 -16.44 11.15
CA ARG A 77 -0.15 -15.22 11.89
C ARG A 77 -1.40 -14.72 12.58
N TRP A 78 -1.27 -14.34 13.85
CA TRP A 78 -2.26 -13.49 14.50
C TRP A 78 -1.62 -12.29 15.15
N GLN A 79 -2.41 -11.24 15.35
CA GLN A 79 -1.96 -10.02 16.00
C GLN A 79 -3.09 -9.30 16.75
N ILE A 80 -2.71 -8.56 17.80
CA ILE A 80 -3.56 -7.61 18.51
C ILE A 80 -2.97 -6.21 18.37
N PHE A 81 -3.70 -5.27 17.76
CA PHE A 81 -3.28 -3.88 17.51
C PHE A 81 -1.87 -3.71 16.90
N GLN A 82 -1.33 -4.73 16.21
CA GLN A 82 0.08 -4.82 15.77
C GLN A 82 1.13 -4.86 16.91
N LEU A 83 0.73 -4.80 18.17
CA LEU A 83 1.64 -4.77 19.33
C LEU A 83 2.00 -6.18 19.79
N LEU A 84 1.00 -7.03 19.94
CA LEU A 84 1.18 -8.45 20.22
C LEU A 84 0.99 -9.22 18.92
N ASN A 85 1.97 -10.01 18.52
CA ASN A 85 1.84 -10.87 17.35
C ASN A 85 2.54 -12.20 17.56
N HIS A 86 1.98 -13.22 16.91
CA HIS A 86 2.58 -14.52 16.81
C HIS A 86 2.39 -15.04 15.40
N SER A 87 3.42 -15.61 14.81
CA SER A 87 3.38 -16.18 13.47
C SER A 87 4.23 -17.44 13.43
N GLY A 88 3.79 -18.44 12.68
CA GLY A 88 4.48 -19.73 12.58
C GLY A 88 4.29 -20.42 11.25
N GLY A 89 4.85 -21.61 11.14
CA GLY A 89 4.76 -22.48 9.97
C GLY A 89 6.07 -22.63 9.18
N PRO A 90 6.06 -23.45 8.10
CA PRO A 90 7.23 -23.72 7.27
C PRO A 90 7.59 -22.51 6.41
N THR A 91 8.85 -22.41 6.04
CA THR A 91 9.36 -21.46 5.04
C THR A 91 10.00 -22.24 3.88
N GLN A 92 10.49 -21.55 2.84
CA GLN A 92 11.17 -22.21 1.71
C GLN A 92 12.38 -23.05 2.14
N LEU A 93 13.01 -22.74 3.28
CA LEU A 93 14.25 -23.35 3.76
C LEU A 93 14.11 -24.13 5.08
N GLU A 94 13.03 -23.90 5.84
CA GLU A 94 12.86 -24.41 7.21
C GLU A 94 11.47 -25.05 7.35
N THR A 95 11.38 -26.17 8.04
CA THR A 95 10.10 -26.87 8.25
C THR A 95 9.23 -26.20 9.31
N ALA A 96 9.81 -25.46 10.24
CA ALA A 96 9.06 -24.70 11.24
C ALA A 96 9.82 -23.45 11.66
N ARG A 97 9.12 -22.31 11.69
CA ARG A 97 9.67 -21.04 12.15
C ARG A 97 8.62 -20.20 12.87
N ASP A 98 8.58 -20.34 14.18
CA ASP A 98 7.67 -19.61 15.06
C ASP A 98 8.32 -18.31 15.56
N ARG A 99 7.55 -17.22 15.53
CA ARG A 99 7.95 -15.89 15.98
C ARG A 99 6.87 -15.31 16.86
N PHE A 100 7.27 -14.86 18.03
CA PHE A 100 6.41 -14.13 18.95
C PHE A 100 6.99 -12.74 19.21
N SER A 101 6.15 -11.71 19.20
CA SER A 101 6.55 -10.34 19.50
C SER A 101 5.50 -9.68 20.40
N LEU A 102 5.96 -9.06 21.48
CA LEU A 102 5.24 -8.06 22.25
C LEU A 102 6.02 -6.75 22.10
N PHE A 103 5.71 -6.00 21.06
CA PHE A 103 6.46 -4.79 20.70
C PHE A 103 6.23 -3.68 21.73
N PRO A 104 7.28 -2.95 22.17
CA PRO A 104 8.70 -3.13 21.86
C PRO A 104 9.48 -3.98 22.88
N PHE A 105 8.81 -4.63 23.84
CA PHE A 105 9.43 -5.19 25.05
C PHE A 105 10.03 -6.59 24.87
N TYR A 106 9.38 -7.46 24.11
CA TYR A 106 9.78 -8.86 24.01
C TYR A 106 9.72 -9.38 22.57
N PHE A 107 10.75 -10.11 22.17
CA PHE A 107 10.82 -10.77 20.87
C PHE A 107 11.42 -12.16 21.02
N GLN A 108 10.83 -13.12 20.34
CA GLN A 108 11.29 -14.50 20.35
C GLN A 108 11.13 -15.10 18.95
N GLN A 109 12.11 -15.91 18.56
CA GLN A 109 11.97 -16.82 17.42
C GLN A 109 12.48 -18.20 17.80
N ARG A 110 11.71 -19.23 17.43
CA ARG A 110 12.08 -20.64 17.51
C ARG A 110 11.92 -21.25 16.12
N SER A 111 12.96 -21.88 15.63
CA SER A 111 13.08 -22.42 14.28
C SER A 111 13.60 -23.85 14.35
N SER A 112 13.29 -24.63 13.31
CA SER A 112 13.90 -25.93 13.06
C SER A 112 15.42 -25.86 12.85
N ASP A 113 15.95 -24.71 12.40
CA ASP A 113 17.38 -24.42 12.44
C ASP A 113 17.72 -23.69 13.76
N PRO A 114 18.42 -24.35 14.71
CA PRO A 114 18.79 -23.73 15.97
C PRO A 114 19.62 -22.45 15.82
N SER A 115 20.33 -22.28 14.71
CA SER A 115 21.13 -21.07 14.43
C SER A 115 20.26 -19.81 14.28
N GLN A 116 18.98 -19.99 13.92
CA GLN A 116 18.01 -18.91 13.75
C GLN A 116 17.26 -18.58 15.05
N ASN A 117 17.47 -19.34 16.13
CA ASN A 117 16.81 -19.09 17.40
C ASN A 117 17.34 -17.82 18.06
N TYR A 118 16.43 -17.00 18.57
CA TYR A 118 16.81 -15.78 19.29
C TYR A 118 15.74 -15.38 20.32
N THR A 119 16.16 -14.59 21.31
CA THR A 119 15.28 -14.03 22.33
C THR A 119 15.80 -12.65 22.72
N ALA A 120 14.90 -11.68 22.85
CA ALA A 120 15.20 -10.34 23.31
C ALA A 120 14.15 -9.84 24.29
N VAL A 121 14.62 -9.27 25.40
CA VAL A 121 13.86 -8.65 26.47
C VAL A 121 14.43 -7.26 26.70
N LEU A 122 13.79 -6.26 26.10
CA LEU A 122 14.23 -4.87 26.19
C LEU A 122 13.93 -4.32 27.60
N PRO A 123 14.83 -3.54 28.23
CA PRO A 123 16.18 -3.19 27.79
C PRO A 123 17.29 -4.16 28.22
N PHE A 124 16.98 -5.20 28.98
CA PHE A 124 17.97 -5.96 29.75
C PHE A 124 18.96 -6.76 28.90
N TYR A 125 18.45 -7.53 27.95
CA TYR A 125 19.27 -8.42 27.13
C TYR A 125 18.50 -8.80 25.87
N GLY A 126 19.17 -8.84 24.74
CA GLY A 126 18.55 -9.46 23.59
C GLY A 126 19.48 -9.77 22.45
N HIS A 127 19.16 -10.87 21.80
CA HIS A 127 19.67 -11.22 20.50
C HIS A 127 18.48 -11.28 19.54
N LEU A 128 18.58 -10.63 18.39
CA LEU A 128 17.59 -10.62 17.33
C LEU A 128 18.30 -10.96 16.02
N LYS A 129 17.65 -11.77 15.17
CA LYS A 129 18.14 -12.06 13.82
C LYS A 129 17.11 -11.67 12.78
N ASN A 130 17.56 -11.10 11.67
CA ASN A 130 16.76 -10.74 10.50
C ASN A 130 15.53 -9.87 10.87
N ARG A 131 15.74 -8.85 11.71
CA ARG A 131 14.71 -7.95 12.27
C ARG A 131 15.16 -6.49 12.15
N PHE A 132 14.19 -5.57 12.05
CA PHE A 132 14.44 -4.12 12.00
C PHE A 132 15.46 -3.68 10.94
N PHE A 133 15.43 -4.33 9.77
CA PHE A 133 16.35 -4.09 8.65
C PHE A 133 17.84 -4.35 8.97
N ARG A 134 18.09 -5.20 9.97
CA ARG A 134 19.41 -5.71 10.38
C ARG A 134 19.43 -7.24 10.29
N ASP A 135 20.62 -7.77 10.05
CA ASP A 135 20.85 -9.21 9.98
C ASP A 135 20.96 -9.77 11.40
N GLU A 136 21.67 -9.06 12.28
CA GLU A 136 21.75 -9.38 13.70
C GLU A 136 21.72 -8.09 14.54
N ILE A 137 21.08 -8.16 15.71
CA ILE A 137 21.12 -7.12 16.75
C ILE A 137 21.36 -7.84 18.07
N PHE A 138 22.38 -7.42 18.79
CA PHE A 138 22.69 -7.89 20.12
C PHE A 138 22.75 -6.69 21.07
N PHE A 139 22.21 -6.80 22.27
CA PHE A 139 22.31 -5.74 23.26
C PHE A 139 22.32 -6.30 24.68
N VAL A 140 22.96 -5.54 25.57
CA VAL A 140 22.98 -5.77 27.02
C VAL A 140 22.74 -4.44 27.70
N LEU A 141 21.74 -4.37 28.57
CA LEU A 141 21.33 -3.17 29.30
C LEU A 141 21.17 -1.94 28.38
N PHE A 142 20.44 -2.10 27.28
CA PHE A 142 20.21 -1.01 26.32
C PHE A 142 19.69 0.24 27.04
N PRO A 143 20.29 1.44 26.85
CA PRO A 143 21.20 1.81 25.76
C PRO A 143 22.70 1.65 26.05
N VAL A 144 23.12 1.00 27.14
CA VAL A 144 24.54 0.90 27.55
C VAL A 144 25.40 0.23 26.47
N PHE A 145 24.98 -0.93 25.97
CA PHE A 145 25.67 -1.61 24.87
C PHE A 145 24.68 -2.18 23.85
N GLY A 146 24.99 -2.01 22.57
CA GLY A 146 24.24 -2.63 21.48
C GLY A 146 25.09 -2.81 20.22
N GLU A 147 25.27 -4.05 19.79
CA GLU A 147 25.91 -4.42 18.53
C GLU A 147 24.84 -4.65 17.45
N THR A 148 25.06 -4.15 16.24
CA THR A 148 24.20 -4.44 15.09
C THR A 148 25.02 -4.84 13.88
N ARG A 149 24.53 -5.80 13.10
CA ARG A 149 25.17 -6.30 11.87
C ARG A 149 24.25 -6.09 10.67
N LYS A 150 24.83 -5.65 9.55
CA LYS A 150 24.19 -5.63 8.24
C LYS A 150 25.22 -5.92 7.16
N LYS A 151 25.07 -7.06 6.48
CA LYS A 151 26.06 -7.67 5.59
C LYS A 151 27.41 -7.83 6.33
N ASP A 152 28.47 -7.32 5.74
CA ASP A 152 29.84 -7.30 6.24
C ASP A 152 30.07 -6.26 7.35
N VAL A 153 29.11 -5.36 7.61
CA VAL A 153 29.32 -4.22 8.50
C VAL A 153 28.69 -4.45 9.88
N VAL A 154 29.53 -4.36 10.91
CA VAL A 154 29.19 -4.41 12.33
C VAL A 154 29.26 -3.00 12.93
N THR A 155 28.37 -2.68 13.86
CA THR A 155 28.32 -1.40 14.58
C THR A 155 28.10 -1.64 16.06
N ASP A 156 29.11 -1.35 16.87
CA ASP A 156 29.11 -1.46 18.32
C ASP A 156 28.73 -0.11 18.91
N ASN A 157 27.58 -0.03 19.58
CA ASN A 157 27.10 1.19 20.21
C ASN A 157 27.37 1.11 21.71
N TYR A 158 27.93 2.19 22.26
CA TYR A 158 28.14 2.39 23.68
C TYR A 158 27.37 3.64 24.11
N LEU A 159 26.46 3.51 25.06
CA LEU A 159 25.54 4.58 25.45
C LEU A 159 24.80 5.14 24.23
N TYR A 160 24.07 4.28 23.52
CA TYR A 160 23.33 4.66 22.31
C TYR A 160 22.46 5.92 22.55
N PRO A 161 22.49 6.94 21.67
CA PRO A 161 23.19 6.98 20.37
C PRO A 161 24.56 7.68 20.40
N PHE A 162 25.14 7.93 21.58
CA PHE A 162 26.27 8.86 21.74
C PHE A 162 27.57 8.33 21.15
N PHE A 163 28.00 7.11 21.48
CA PHE A 163 29.24 6.56 20.94
C PHE A 163 28.99 5.31 20.14
N HIS A 164 29.64 5.19 18.97
CA HIS A 164 29.73 3.91 18.29
C HIS A 164 31.09 3.69 17.63
N LEU A 165 31.42 2.42 17.42
CA LEU A 165 32.48 1.93 16.56
C LEU A 165 31.85 1.15 15.42
N ARG A 166 32.37 1.31 14.21
CA ARG A 166 31.87 0.63 13.02
C ARG A 166 33.03 -0.03 12.30
N HIS A 167 32.87 -1.29 11.93
CA HIS A 167 33.90 -2.08 11.27
C HIS A 167 33.29 -3.08 10.29
N GLY A 168 34.06 -3.49 9.29
CA GLY A 168 33.63 -4.41 8.24
C GLY A 168 34.69 -4.57 7.16
N GLU A 169 34.32 -5.13 6.01
CA GLU A 169 35.26 -5.34 4.91
C GLU A 169 35.75 -4.01 4.33
N GLY A 170 37.00 -3.66 4.61
CA GLY A 170 37.60 -2.38 4.25
C GLY A 170 36.93 -1.15 4.91
N LEU A 171 36.00 -1.35 5.86
CA LEU A 171 35.28 -0.28 6.55
C LEU A 171 35.77 -0.14 7.99
N SER A 172 36.07 1.09 8.39
CA SER A 172 36.35 1.46 9.79
C SER A 172 35.79 2.84 10.09
N GLY A 173 35.22 3.03 11.28
CA GLY A 173 34.68 4.31 11.68
C GLY A 173 34.33 4.36 13.15
N TRP A 174 34.16 5.57 13.65
CA TRP A 174 33.71 5.84 14.99
C TRP A 174 32.95 7.16 15.04
N GLN A 175 32.09 7.32 16.03
CA GLN A 175 31.49 8.61 16.31
C GLN A 175 31.30 8.83 17.80
N PHE A 176 31.39 10.09 18.21
CA PHE A 176 30.82 10.61 19.43
C PHE A 176 29.77 11.67 19.04
N TRP A 177 28.56 11.20 18.74
CA TRP A 177 27.45 12.04 18.31
C TRP A 177 26.89 12.86 19.48
N PRO A 178 26.57 14.16 19.29
CA PRO A 178 26.64 14.92 18.03
C PRO A 178 27.96 15.67 17.81
N VAL A 179 29.02 15.41 18.57
CA VAL A 179 30.23 16.24 18.58
C VAL A 179 31.17 15.98 17.40
N VAL A 180 31.52 14.73 17.12
CA VAL A 180 32.47 14.39 16.05
C VAL A 180 32.29 12.95 15.60
N GLY A 181 32.57 12.66 14.35
CA GLY A 181 32.66 11.29 13.86
C GLY A 181 33.43 11.21 12.56
N HIS A 182 33.97 10.04 12.28
CA HIS A 182 34.75 9.74 11.10
C HIS A 182 34.56 8.28 10.69
N GLU A 183 34.30 8.05 9.41
CA GLU A 183 34.13 6.73 8.82
C GLU A 183 34.82 6.69 7.46
N ARG A 184 35.64 5.67 7.25
CA ARG A 184 36.37 5.39 6.02
C ARG A 184 36.04 3.97 5.55
N LYS A 185 35.75 3.85 4.27
CA LYS A 185 35.60 2.60 3.54
C LYS A 185 36.55 2.60 2.34
N GLU A 186 37.38 1.57 2.26
CA GLU A 186 38.28 1.33 1.13
C GLU A 186 37.52 0.82 -0.09
N VAL A 187 38.19 0.86 -1.24
CA VAL A 187 37.63 0.30 -2.49
C VAL A 187 37.62 -1.21 -2.35
N THR A 188 36.46 -1.82 -2.50
CA THR A 188 36.31 -3.28 -2.48
C THR A 188 35.74 -3.77 -3.80
N THR A 189 35.80 -5.08 -4.04
CA THR A 189 35.23 -5.71 -5.22
C THR A 189 34.13 -6.66 -4.82
N GLN A 190 33.05 -6.69 -5.59
CA GLN A 190 31.99 -7.67 -5.42
C GLN A 190 31.70 -8.34 -6.75
N THR A 191 31.63 -9.67 -6.74
CA THR A 191 31.17 -10.43 -7.89
C THR A 191 29.65 -10.34 -7.97
N ASN A 192 29.14 -9.89 -9.11
CA ASN A 192 27.70 -9.79 -9.37
C ASN A 192 27.10 -11.18 -9.70
N ILE A 193 25.80 -11.23 -9.96
CA ILE A 193 25.06 -12.48 -10.24
C ILE A 193 25.50 -13.11 -11.58
N LEU A 194 26.21 -12.37 -12.43
CA LEU A 194 26.74 -12.81 -13.73
C LEU A 194 28.22 -13.19 -13.66
N ASP A 195 28.77 -13.42 -12.45
CA ASP A 195 30.19 -13.69 -12.20
C ASP A 195 31.17 -12.59 -12.66
N GLU A 196 30.66 -11.37 -12.87
CA GLU A 196 31.50 -10.21 -13.21
C GLU A 196 31.95 -9.49 -11.94
N VAL A 197 33.23 -9.11 -11.88
CA VAL A 197 33.79 -8.36 -10.76
C VAL A 197 33.44 -6.89 -10.92
N GLU A 198 32.57 -6.39 -10.03
CA GLU A 198 32.20 -4.98 -9.95
C GLU A 198 32.99 -4.28 -8.84
N VAL A 199 33.52 -3.09 -9.16
CA VAL A 199 34.23 -2.26 -8.19
C VAL A 199 33.23 -1.50 -7.33
N ILE A 200 33.22 -1.77 -6.03
CA ILE A 200 32.48 -0.99 -5.05
C ILE A 200 33.35 0.20 -4.65
N GLY A 201 32.90 1.39 -5.06
CA GLY A 201 33.58 2.62 -4.71
C GLY A 201 33.66 2.85 -3.20
N GLY A 202 34.85 3.18 -2.71
CA GLY A 202 35.08 3.53 -1.31
C GLY A 202 34.46 4.88 -0.93
N HIS A 203 34.49 5.21 0.35
CA HIS A 203 34.07 6.53 0.84
C HIS A 203 34.86 6.96 2.09
N ASP A 204 34.93 8.26 2.30
CA ASP A 204 35.47 8.88 3.51
C ASP A 204 34.43 9.92 3.96
N SER A 205 34.03 9.88 5.21
CA SER A 205 33.02 10.77 5.76
C SER A 205 33.39 11.22 7.16
N ARG A 206 33.21 12.50 7.44
CA ARG A 206 33.42 13.09 8.77
C ARG A 206 32.36 14.13 9.08
N PHE A 207 32.08 14.31 10.36
CA PHE A 207 31.28 15.43 10.85
C PHE A 207 31.92 16.04 12.10
N VAL A 208 31.66 17.31 12.31
CA VAL A 208 32.02 18.07 13.52
C VAL A 208 30.82 18.91 13.91
N LEU A 209 30.41 18.83 15.17
CA LEU A 209 29.23 19.49 15.73
C LEU A 209 28.01 19.29 14.83
N TRP A 210 27.55 18.04 14.70
CA TRP A 210 26.38 17.72 13.89
C TRP A 210 25.17 18.58 14.28
N PRO A 211 24.42 19.17 13.32
CA PRO A 211 24.55 19.03 11.86
C PRO A 211 25.38 20.15 11.19
N PHE A 212 26.15 20.95 11.95
CA PHE A 212 26.78 22.18 11.47
C PHE A 212 27.95 21.96 10.51
N TYR A 213 28.79 20.93 10.67
CA TYR A 213 29.85 20.64 9.72
C TYR A 213 29.88 19.17 9.33
N MET A 214 29.86 18.91 8.02
CA MET A 214 29.94 17.57 7.44
C MET A 214 30.80 17.61 6.19
N GLN A 215 31.64 16.61 5.98
CA GLN A 215 32.39 16.43 4.76
C GLN A 215 32.38 14.97 4.36
N ARG A 216 32.16 14.70 3.09
CA ARG A 216 32.10 13.34 2.55
C ARG A 216 32.75 13.28 1.18
N ILE A 217 33.48 12.22 0.91
CA ILE A 217 33.93 11.80 -0.40
C ILE A 217 33.36 10.41 -0.60
N SER A 218 32.64 10.18 -1.69
CA SER A 218 32.08 8.86 -2.02
C SER A 218 32.37 8.50 -3.47
N GLY A 219 32.36 7.20 -3.78
CA GLY A 219 32.72 6.73 -5.11
C GLY A 219 34.23 6.80 -5.35
N LEU A 220 35.04 6.65 -4.30
CA LEU A 220 36.49 6.50 -4.45
C LEU A 220 36.77 5.30 -5.37
N GLY A 221 37.59 5.49 -6.40
CA GLY A 221 37.92 4.43 -7.37
C GLY A 221 36.87 4.21 -8.47
N THR A 222 35.78 4.99 -8.52
CA THR A 222 34.80 4.93 -9.62
C THR A 222 34.96 6.10 -10.58
N THR A 223 34.28 6.06 -11.72
CA THR A 223 34.28 7.13 -12.73
C THR A 223 33.54 8.40 -12.27
N ASN A 224 32.74 8.33 -11.21
CA ASN A 224 31.94 9.45 -10.70
C ASN A 224 32.14 9.63 -9.20
N GLN A 225 33.36 10.03 -8.82
CA GLN A 225 33.66 10.41 -7.44
C GLN A 225 32.89 11.68 -7.07
N VAL A 226 32.23 11.65 -5.91
CA VAL A 226 31.43 12.76 -5.38
C VAL A 226 32.08 13.30 -4.12
N TRP A 227 32.46 14.57 -4.14
CA TRP A 227 32.86 15.33 -2.97
C TRP A 227 31.68 16.18 -2.48
N GLN A 228 31.41 16.13 -1.18
CA GLN A 228 30.42 16.95 -0.51
C GLN A 228 31.01 17.62 0.73
N GLN A 229 30.69 18.89 0.95
CA GLN A 229 30.98 19.60 2.19
C GLN A 229 29.82 20.51 2.56
N ALA A 230 29.31 20.35 3.78
CA ALA A 230 28.29 21.19 4.34
C ALA A 230 28.82 21.91 5.58
N SER A 231 28.62 23.22 5.62
CA SER A 231 28.71 24.02 6.83
C SER A 231 27.35 24.67 7.05
N LEU A 232 26.42 23.99 7.74
CA LEU A 232 25.05 24.47 7.88
C LEU A 232 24.95 25.58 8.94
N PRO A 233 24.11 26.61 8.73
CA PRO A 233 23.34 26.89 7.52
C PRO A 233 24.14 27.64 6.43
N ALA A 234 25.42 27.97 6.65
CA ALA A 234 26.20 28.82 5.75
C ALA A 234 26.27 28.31 4.29
N TYR A 235 26.59 27.03 4.06
CA TYR A 235 26.63 26.44 2.73
C TYR A 235 26.53 24.91 2.72
N ASP A 236 26.19 24.33 1.57
CA ASP A 236 26.32 22.92 1.21
C ASP A 236 26.80 22.80 -0.23
N LEU A 237 27.92 22.13 -0.45
CA LEU A 237 28.58 21.98 -1.74
C LEU A 237 28.63 20.51 -2.11
N VAL A 238 28.19 20.16 -3.32
CA VAL A 238 28.41 18.85 -3.94
C VAL A 238 29.12 19.05 -5.26
N ARG A 239 30.17 18.27 -5.53
CA ARG A 239 30.95 18.28 -6.76
C ARG A 239 31.21 16.86 -7.21
N SER A 240 30.93 16.54 -8.46
CA SER A 240 31.29 15.28 -9.10
C SER A 240 31.37 15.45 -10.61
N PRO A 241 31.99 14.55 -11.38
CA PRO A 241 31.93 14.61 -12.84
C PRO A 241 30.50 14.72 -13.40
N ALA A 242 29.53 14.05 -12.77
CA ALA A 242 28.13 14.07 -13.20
C ALA A 242 27.32 15.29 -12.72
N ARG A 243 27.65 15.90 -11.56
CA ARG A 243 26.77 16.89 -10.92
C ARG A 243 27.53 17.89 -10.06
N ASP A 244 27.15 19.17 -10.18
CA ASP A 244 27.56 20.22 -9.25
C ASP A 244 26.34 20.81 -8.55
N GLN A 245 26.44 21.02 -7.24
CA GLN A 245 25.43 21.73 -6.46
C GLN A 245 26.10 22.69 -5.49
N THR A 246 25.66 23.94 -5.48
CA THR A 246 26.08 24.95 -4.51
C THR A 246 24.85 25.49 -3.83
N THR A 247 24.72 25.26 -2.54
CA THR A 247 23.72 25.87 -1.69
C THR A 247 24.42 26.86 -0.76
N ILE A 248 23.93 28.09 -0.73
CA ILE A 248 24.39 29.16 0.16
C ILE A 248 23.21 29.57 1.03
N LEU A 249 23.48 29.76 2.32
CA LEU A 249 22.45 30.04 3.33
C LEU A 249 21.32 29.01 3.22
N TRP A 250 21.60 27.73 3.45
CA TRP A 250 20.58 26.68 3.36
C TRP A 250 19.36 27.06 4.24
N PRO A 251 18.11 26.96 3.74
CA PRO A 251 17.66 26.42 2.45
C PRO A 251 17.36 27.49 1.37
N PHE A 252 18.00 28.66 1.42
CA PHE A 252 17.60 29.85 0.65
C PHE A 252 18.10 29.93 -0.78
N PHE A 253 19.34 29.54 -1.08
CA PHE A 253 19.89 29.71 -2.43
C PHE A 253 20.64 28.47 -2.88
N SER A 254 19.98 27.58 -3.62
CA SER A 254 20.64 26.44 -4.27
C SER A 254 20.78 26.66 -5.77
N ARG A 255 21.93 26.32 -6.32
CA ARG A 255 22.16 26.14 -7.76
C ARG A 255 22.65 24.72 -8.00
N ILE A 256 21.95 23.99 -8.84
CA ILE A 256 22.27 22.61 -9.24
C ILE A 256 22.51 22.59 -10.76
N ASP A 257 23.61 21.99 -11.19
CA ASP A 257 23.92 21.67 -12.58
C ASP A 257 24.15 20.15 -12.67
N ASP A 258 23.20 19.43 -13.24
CA ASP A 258 23.22 17.98 -13.39
C ASP A 258 23.53 17.68 -14.86
N ARG A 259 24.78 17.27 -15.12
CA ARG A 259 25.30 17.04 -16.48
C ARG A 259 24.83 15.71 -17.05
N GLU A 260 24.66 14.71 -16.19
CA GLU A 260 24.16 13.38 -16.57
C GLU A 260 22.71 13.45 -17.05
N LYS A 261 21.84 14.13 -16.27
CA LYS A 261 20.43 14.33 -16.64
C LYS A 261 20.19 15.60 -17.45
N LYS A 262 21.25 16.36 -17.75
CA LYS A 262 21.26 17.56 -18.59
C LYS A 262 20.22 18.60 -18.17
N TYR A 263 20.22 19.02 -16.90
CA TYR A 263 19.38 20.12 -16.44
C TYR A 263 20.10 21.02 -15.43
N ARG A 264 19.63 22.27 -15.37
CA ARG A 264 20.03 23.26 -14.36
C ARG A 264 18.85 23.65 -13.51
N GLU A 265 19.06 23.81 -12.22
CA GLU A 265 18.01 24.09 -11.25
C GLU A 265 18.44 25.14 -10.23
N TRP A 266 17.51 26.02 -9.91
CA TRP A 266 17.63 27.04 -8.87
C TRP A 266 16.53 26.81 -7.83
N GLU A 267 16.89 26.87 -6.55
CA GLU A 267 15.95 26.79 -5.43
C GLU A 267 16.07 28.04 -4.56
N LEU A 268 14.96 28.76 -4.34
CA LEU A 268 14.97 30.15 -3.89
C LEU A 268 13.79 30.60 -2.99
N PRO A 269 13.77 30.40 -1.67
CA PRO A 269 14.18 29.25 -0.86
C PRO A 269 13.45 27.96 -1.22
N TRP A 270 14.06 26.82 -0.89
CA TRP A 270 13.40 25.52 -0.93
C TRP A 270 12.43 25.33 0.26
N PRO A 271 11.22 24.77 0.07
CA PRO A 271 10.64 24.25 -1.17
C PRO A 271 9.80 25.27 -1.96
N PHE A 272 9.86 26.57 -1.62
CA PHE A 272 8.96 27.61 -2.10
C PHE A 272 9.17 27.95 -3.57
N VAL A 273 10.37 28.32 -3.99
CA VAL A 273 10.64 28.60 -5.41
C VAL A 273 11.62 27.58 -5.96
N VAL A 274 11.24 26.91 -7.04
CA VAL A 274 12.11 25.97 -7.75
C VAL A 274 11.99 26.20 -9.25
N LEU A 275 13.12 26.50 -9.89
CA LEU A 275 13.22 26.78 -11.32
C LEU A 275 14.24 25.81 -11.94
N ALA A 276 13.77 24.76 -12.59
CA ALA A 276 14.61 23.80 -13.30
C ALA A 276 14.39 23.90 -14.82
N ARG A 277 15.44 23.81 -15.63
CA ARG A 277 15.40 23.82 -17.10
C ARG A 277 16.41 22.83 -17.66
N GLY A 278 15.97 21.97 -18.58
CA GLY A 278 16.83 20.98 -19.24
C GLY A 278 16.05 19.82 -19.83
N GLU A 279 16.74 18.95 -20.57
CA GLU A 279 16.17 17.76 -21.23
C GLU A 279 15.60 16.78 -20.18
N GLY A 280 16.34 16.52 -19.10
CA GLY A 280 15.92 15.56 -18.10
C GLY A 280 14.94 16.09 -17.07
N LYS A 281 14.76 17.40 -16.92
CA LYS A 281 13.84 17.99 -15.94
C LYS A 281 13.54 19.45 -16.26
N THR A 282 12.26 19.83 -16.21
CA THR A 282 11.85 21.23 -16.23
C THR A 282 10.77 21.47 -15.18
N THR A 283 11.04 22.44 -14.30
CA THR A 283 10.18 22.78 -13.16
C THR A 283 10.01 24.28 -13.03
N THR A 284 8.80 24.74 -12.78
CA THR A 284 8.52 26.09 -12.29
C THR A 284 7.59 25.97 -11.10
N ARG A 285 8.08 26.26 -9.91
CA ARG A 285 7.35 26.17 -8.65
C ARG A 285 7.41 27.48 -7.89
N PHE A 286 6.26 27.86 -7.36
CA PHE A 286 6.04 28.91 -6.38
C PHE A 286 5.01 28.38 -5.39
N PHE A 287 5.45 27.58 -4.42
CA PHE A 287 4.59 27.00 -3.39
C PHE A 287 4.10 28.09 -2.43
N PRO A 288 2.83 28.08 -1.98
CA PRO A 288 1.77 27.12 -2.32
C PRO A 288 0.96 27.50 -3.57
N LEU A 289 1.29 28.57 -4.29
CA LEU A 289 0.49 29.12 -5.38
C LEU A 289 0.41 28.20 -6.61
N PHE A 290 1.53 27.71 -7.12
CA PHE A 290 1.53 26.72 -8.19
C PHE A 290 2.86 25.96 -8.31
N SER A 291 2.82 24.81 -8.95
CA SER A 291 4.00 24.08 -9.44
C SER A 291 3.66 23.43 -10.75
N ARG A 292 4.57 23.50 -11.70
CA ARG A 292 4.59 22.66 -12.89
C ARG A 292 5.93 21.96 -12.95
N ALA A 293 5.97 20.66 -12.78
CA ALA A 293 7.20 19.88 -12.79
C ALA A 293 7.06 18.69 -13.73
N HIS A 294 7.96 18.59 -14.71
CA HIS A 294 7.97 17.49 -15.67
C HIS A 294 9.39 16.95 -15.89
N ASN A 295 9.45 15.66 -16.15
CA ASN A 295 10.62 14.96 -16.69
C ASN A 295 10.11 13.94 -17.75
N PRO A 296 10.98 13.13 -18.39
CA PRO A 296 10.56 12.23 -19.46
C PRO A 296 9.44 11.23 -19.09
N THR A 297 9.30 10.87 -17.81
CA THR A 297 8.36 9.82 -17.37
C THR A 297 7.30 10.31 -16.40
N THR A 298 7.43 11.50 -15.82
CA THR A 298 6.57 11.98 -14.73
C THR A 298 6.19 13.45 -14.90
N GLN A 299 4.97 13.77 -14.47
CA GLN A 299 4.44 15.11 -14.36
C GLN A 299 3.82 15.30 -12.98
N SER A 300 4.08 16.44 -12.34
CA SER A 300 3.55 16.78 -11.03
C SER A 300 3.23 18.27 -10.96
N ASP A 301 1.95 18.57 -11.06
CA ASP A 301 1.44 19.93 -11.10
C ASP A 301 0.52 20.19 -9.91
N PHE A 302 0.53 21.40 -9.39
CA PHE A 302 -0.49 21.86 -8.46
C PHE A 302 -0.82 23.33 -8.70
N TYR A 303 -2.03 23.73 -8.35
CA TYR A 303 -2.47 25.12 -8.31
C TYR A 303 -3.20 25.34 -6.97
N LEU A 304 -2.82 26.41 -6.28
CA LEU A 304 -3.31 26.79 -4.94
C LEU A 304 -3.30 25.60 -3.98
N TRP A 305 -2.14 25.01 -3.72
CA TRP A 305 -2.02 23.84 -2.85
C TRP A 305 -2.79 24.04 -1.52
N PRO A 306 -3.69 23.12 -1.11
CA PRO A 306 -3.98 21.79 -1.67
C PRO A 306 -5.20 21.71 -2.62
N VAL A 307 -5.69 22.83 -3.15
CA VAL A 307 -6.92 22.93 -3.96
C VAL A 307 -6.88 22.06 -5.20
N TYR A 308 -5.82 22.10 -6.02
CA TYR A 308 -5.70 21.24 -7.19
C TYR A 308 -4.33 20.57 -7.24
N LYS A 309 -4.30 19.25 -7.49
CA LYS A 309 -3.09 18.48 -7.75
C LYS A 309 -3.31 17.55 -8.94
N TYR A 310 -2.35 17.52 -9.85
CA TYR A 310 -2.28 16.56 -10.94
C TYR A 310 -0.95 15.81 -10.90
N ASN A 311 -1.02 14.49 -11.05
CA ASN A 311 0.15 13.64 -11.18
C ASN A 311 -0.02 12.72 -12.38
N ARG A 312 1.03 12.59 -13.20
CA ARG A 312 1.10 11.59 -14.28
C ARG A 312 2.41 10.83 -14.19
N PHE A 313 2.36 9.54 -14.46
CA PHE A 313 3.48 8.67 -14.68
C PHE A 313 3.27 7.94 -16.00
N GLN A 314 4.22 8.02 -16.91
CA GLN A 314 4.18 7.45 -18.24
C GLN A 314 5.47 6.67 -18.49
N SER A 315 5.36 5.35 -18.55
CA SER A 315 6.43 4.44 -18.93
C SER A 315 5.77 3.16 -19.43
N GLU A 316 6.10 2.70 -20.63
CA GLU A 316 5.49 1.48 -21.17
C GLU A 316 5.71 0.28 -20.24
N PRO A 317 4.67 -0.54 -19.99
CA PRO A 317 3.34 -0.53 -20.59
C PRO A 317 2.26 0.29 -19.83
N LEU A 318 2.63 1.21 -18.93
CA LEU A 318 1.71 1.90 -18.00
C LEU A 318 1.67 3.43 -18.19
N ASP A 319 0.47 3.96 -18.40
CA ASP A 319 0.17 5.40 -18.27
C ASP A 319 -0.83 5.61 -17.12
N ARG A 320 -0.37 6.25 -16.06
CA ARG A 320 -1.12 6.48 -14.83
C ARG A 320 -1.27 7.97 -14.59
N GLN A 321 -2.50 8.44 -14.51
CA GLN A 321 -2.82 9.83 -14.21
C GLN A 321 -3.74 9.93 -12.99
N ARG A 322 -3.52 10.94 -12.15
CA ARG A 322 -4.33 11.19 -10.97
C ARG A 322 -4.57 12.68 -10.77
N THR A 323 -5.83 13.06 -10.76
CA THR A 323 -6.30 14.40 -10.40
C THR A 323 -6.85 14.38 -8.99
N ARG A 324 -6.54 15.40 -8.19
CA ARG A 324 -7.12 15.59 -6.85
C ARG A 324 -7.59 17.03 -6.65
N ILE A 325 -8.73 17.19 -6.00
CA ILE A 325 -9.24 18.49 -5.56
C ILE A 325 -9.35 18.48 -4.04
N LEU A 326 -8.87 19.55 -3.40
CA LEU A 326 -8.73 19.67 -1.93
C LEU A 326 -8.08 18.42 -1.30
N PHE A 327 -7.08 17.88 -2.01
CA PHE A 327 -6.29 16.66 -1.77
C PHE A 327 -7.06 15.34 -1.54
N PHE A 328 -8.07 15.33 -0.66
CA PHE A 328 -8.89 14.16 -0.31
C PHE A 328 -10.36 14.30 -0.76
N LEU A 329 -10.87 15.53 -0.95
CA LEU A 329 -12.29 15.72 -1.27
C LEU A 329 -12.68 15.00 -2.56
N TYR A 330 -11.88 15.17 -3.62
CA TYR A 330 -12.08 14.47 -4.88
C TYR A 330 -10.77 13.89 -5.38
N SER A 331 -10.80 12.66 -5.90
CA SER A 331 -9.66 11.98 -6.50
C SER A 331 -10.11 11.18 -7.71
N ASP A 332 -9.52 11.42 -8.88
CA ASP A 332 -9.76 10.65 -10.10
C ASP A 332 -8.45 10.04 -10.57
N LEU A 333 -8.33 8.71 -10.48
CA LEU A 333 -7.19 7.91 -10.88
C LEU A 333 -7.56 7.13 -12.14
N ILE A 334 -6.77 7.27 -13.19
CA ILE A 334 -6.91 6.49 -14.42
C ILE A 334 -5.58 5.82 -14.71
N GLU A 335 -5.62 4.50 -14.88
CA GLU A 335 -4.48 3.66 -15.24
C GLU A 335 -4.78 3.01 -16.59
N LYS A 336 -3.92 3.23 -17.58
CA LYS A 336 -4.06 2.69 -18.93
C LYS A 336 -2.89 1.78 -19.22
N ASN A 337 -3.17 0.61 -19.77
CA ASN A 337 -2.16 -0.23 -20.39
C ASN A 337 -1.93 0.26 -21.82
N THR A 338 -0.71 0.71 -22.12
CA THR A 338 -0.38 1.28 -23.44
C THR A 338 -0.28 0.23 -24.55
N GLN A 339 -0.07 -1.05 -24.22
CA GLN A 339 0.01 -2.13 -25.21
C GLN A 339 -1.38 -2.57 -25.69
N ASN A 340 -2.32 -2.75 -24.75
CA ASN A 340 -3.65 -3.30 -25.07
C ASN A 340 -4.75 -2.24 -25.09
N GLY A 341 -4.45 -1.00 -24.70
CA GLY A 341 -5.41 0.12 -24.63
C GLY A 341 -6.45 0.01 -23.52
N THR A 342 -6.42 -1.05 -22.70
CA THR A 342 -7.37 -1.24 -21.60
C THR A 342 -7.11 -0.23 -20.49
N ALA A 343 -8.18 0.20 -19.82
CA ALA A 343 -8.11 1.23 -18.80
C ALA A 343 -8.87 0.82 -17.54
N ARG A 344 -8.25 1.09 -16.39
CA ARG A 344 -8.86 1.07 -15.07
C ARG A 344 -9.08 2.51 -14.62
N ARG A 345 -10.21 2.80 -14.00
CA ARG A 345 -10.51 4.12 -13.43
C ARG A 345 -11.09 4.00 -12.04
N ARG A 346 -10.66 4.87 -11.14
CA ARG A 346 -11.22 5.03 -9.82
C ARG A 346 -11.52 6.50 -9.56
N THR A 347 -12.75 6.81 -9.19
CA THR A 347 -13.19 8.15 -8.85
C THR A 347 -13.77 8.16 -7.44
N ASP A 348 -13.14 8.89 -6.54
CA ASP A 348 -13.57 9.08 -5.16
C ASP A 348 -14.06 10.54 -4.99
N PHE A 349 -15.22 10.73 -4.37
CA PHE A 349 -15.67 12.04 -3.88
C PHE A 349 -16.10 11.87 -2.43
N TRP A 350 -15.21 12.19 -1.50
CA TRP A 350 -15.45 11.99 -0.07
C TRP A 350 -16.46 13.01 0.49
N PRO A 351 -17.37 12.61 1.40
CA PRO A 351 -17.70 11.23 1.79
C PRO A 351 -18.75 10.59 0.86
N LEU A 352 -19.13 11.26 -0.22
CA LEU A 352 -20.31 10.99 -1.03
C LEU A 352 -20.29 9.67 -1.80
N PHE A 353 -19.19 9.32 -2.49
CA PHE A 353 -19.11 8.06 -3.22
C PHE A 353 -17.69 7.61 -3.54
N THR A 354 -17.57 6.32 -3.86
CA THR A 354 -16.46 5.75 -4.64
C THR A 354 -16.99 5.03 -5.87
N HIS A 355 -16.28 5.14 -6.99
CA HIS A 355 -16.59 4.46 -8.24
C HIS A 355 -15.34 3.81 -8.80
N HIS A 356 -15.42 2.53 -9.10
CA HIS A 356 -14.35 1.71 -9.63
C HIS A 356 -14.78 1.12 -10.96
N ARG A 357 -13.88 1.15 -11.94
CA ARG A 357 -13.99 0.44 -13.20
C ARG A 357 -12.69 -0.28 -13.47
N GLU A 358 -12.76 -1.60 -13.58
CA GLU A 358 -11.61 -2.48 -13.80
C GLU A 358 -11.25 -2.62 -15.29
N TYR A 359 -10.05 -3.16 -15.57
CA TYR A 359 -9.56 -3.35 -16.94
C TYR A 359 -10.47 -4.21 -17.82
N ASN A 360 -11.20 -5.15 -17.22
CA ASN A 360 -12.17 -6.02 -17.89
C ASN A 360 -13.53 -5.33 -18.15
N GLY A 361 -13.68 -4.08 -17.71
CA GLY A 361 -14.90 -3.28 -17.84
C GLY A 361 -15.90 -3.44 -16.69
N GLN A 362 -15.67 -4.36 -15.75
CA GLN A 362 -16.48 -4.48 -14.54
C GLN A 362 -16.48 -3.17 -13.77
N SER A 363 -17.63 -2.79 -13.23
CA SER A 363 -17.79 -1.54 -12.51
C SER A 363 -18.52 -1.73 -11.19
N ARG A 364 -18.10 -0.97 -10.18
CA ARG A 364 -18.69 -0.93 -8.85
C ARG A 364 -18.79 0.51 -8.39
N TRP A 365 -19.97 0.93 -8.00
CA TRP A 365 -20.25 2.27 -7.47
C TRP A 365 -20.90 2.13 -6.10
N GLN A 366 -20.45 2.93 -5.14
CA GLN A 366 -21.04 2.97 -3.80
C GLN A 366 -21.27 4.42 -3.36
N ALA A 367 -22.49 4.73 -2.92
CA ALA A 367 -22.80 5.95 -2.17
C ALA A 367 -22.47 5.77 -0.70
N LEU A 368 -21.92 6.83 -0.12
CA LEU A 368 -21.34 6.92 1.21
C LEU A 368 -20.11 6.01 1.35
N ALA A 369 -18.92 6.61 1.26
CA ALA A 369 -17.63 5.94 1.33
C ALA A 369 -16.72 6.71 2.29
N LEU A 370 -16.74 6.29 3.56
CA LEU A 370 -16.10 7.03 4.66
C LEU A 370 -14.60 6.80 4.74
N LEU A 371 -14.15 5.55 4.54
CA LEU A 371 -12.75 5.14 4.73
C LEU A 371 -12.06 4.74 3.42
N GLU A 372 -12.82 4.28 2.43
CA GLU A 372 -12.32 3.78 1.16
C GLU A 372 -11.48 4.82 0.39
N PRO A 373 -11.82 6.13 0.36
CA PRO A 373 -10.98 7.14 -0.28
C PRO A 373 -9.60 7.33 0.37
N PHE A 374 -9.47 7.06 1.67
CA PHE A 374 -8.21 7.18 2.42
C PHE A 374 -7.39 5.89 2.38
N LEU A 375 -8.07 4.74 2.39
CA LEU A 375 -7.49 3.41 2.46
C LEU A 375 -7.93 2.58 1.24
N PRO A 376 -7.43 2.93 0.04
CA PRO A 376 -7.86 2.30 -1.20
C PRO A 376 -7.47 0.82 -1.28
N ASN A 377 -8.40 -0.05 -1.71
CA ASN A 377 -8.19 -1.49 -1.93
C ASN A 377 -7.88 -2.28 -0.65
N HIS A 378 -8.29 -1.78 0.51
CA HIS A 378 -8.07 -2.45 1.79
C HIS A 378 -9.17 -3.47 2.05
N LYS A 379 -8.87 -4.77 1.89
CA LYS A 379 -9.85 -5.87 1.97
C LYS A 379 -10.71 -5.84 3.24
N SER A 380 -10.10 -5.76 4.44
CA SER A 380 -10.87 -5.74 5.69
C SER A 380 -11.81 -4.52 5.83
N ILE A 381 -11.47 -3.36 5.25
CA ILE A 381 -12.37 -2.20 5.30
C ILE A 381 -13.55 -2.40 4.36
N GLU A 382 -13.28 -2.91 3.16
CA GLU A 382 -14.33 -3.25 2.19
C GLU A 382 -15.27 -4.35 2.71
N ARG A 383 -14.73 -5.28 3.51
CA ARG A 383 -15.45 -6.41 4.12
C ARG A 383 -16.24 -6.01 5.36
N ASP A 384 -15.57 -5.42 6.35
CA ASP A 384 -16.10 -5.25 7.70
C ASP A 384 -16.85 -3.93 7.90
N TYR A 385 -16.49 -2.88 7.14
CA TYR A 385 -17.02 -1.55 7.42
C TYR A 385 -17.87 -0.98 6.30
N SER A 386 -17.41 -1.15 5.06
CA SER A 386 -18.09 -0.63 3.86
C SER A 386 -19.58 -0.99 3.77
N PRO A 387 -20.01 -2.24 4.09
CA PRO A 387 -21.43 -2.61 4.07
C PRO A 387 -22.30 -1.78 5.02
N VAL A 388 -21.79 -1.46 6.20
CA VAL A 388 -22.57 -0.84 7.28
C VAL A 388 -23.06 0.57 6.90
N TRP A 389 -22.21 1.39 6.29
CA TRP A 389 -22.59 2.75 5.87
C TRP A 389 -23.09 2.84 4.43
N SER A 390 -23.06 1.76 3.65
CA SER A 390 -23.46 1.83 2.24
C SER A 390 -24.94 2.19 2.08
N ILE A 391 -25.20 3.34 1.44
CA ILE A 391 -26.57 3.79 1.15
C ILE A 391 -27.05 3.24 -0.19
N TRP A 392 -26.19 3.22 -1.18
CA TRP A 392 -26.49 2.68 -2.50
C TRP A 392 -25.29 1.95 -3.05
N ARG A 393 -25.52 0.81 -3.69
CA ARG A 393 -24.51 0.04 -4.41
C ARG A 393 -25.02 -0.27 -5.81
N ALA A 394 -24.16 -0.09 -6.80
CA ALA A 394 -24.41 -0.53 -8.17
C ALA A 394 -23.20 -1.27 -8.71
N GLU A 395 -23.45 -2.43 -9.27
CA GLU A 395 -22.44 -3.30 -9.86
C GLU A 395 -22.86 -3.67 -11.27
N SER A 396 -21.90 -3.79 -12.18
CA SER A 396 -22.17 -4.25 -13.54
C SER A 396 -20.96 -4.94 -14.12
N ASP A 397 -21.21 -6.09 -14.75
CA ASP A 397 -20.25 -6.83 -15.55
C ASP A 397 -20.68 -6.83 -17.02
N PRO A 398 -19.93 -6.13 -17.90
CA PRO A 398 -20.27 -6.06 -19.32
C PRO A 398 -20.07 -7.38 -20.07
N LYS A 399 -19.26 -8.33 -19.56
CA LYS A 399 -19.01 -9.63 -20.22
C LYS A 399 -20.21 -10.55 -20.09
N THR A 400 -20.81 -10.59 -18.91
CA THR A 400 -21.99 -11.42 -18.62
C THR A 400 -23.30 -10.69 -18.90
N GLY A 401 -23.25 -9.35 -19.01
CA GLY A 401 -24.43 -8.49 -19.06
C GLY A 401 -25.18 -8.41 -17.72
N ALA A 402 -24.57 -8.91 -16.64
CA ALA A 402 -25.15 -8.85 -15.31
C ALA A 402 -25.02 -7.43 -14.73
N ALA A 403 -26.06 -6.98 -14.04
CA ALA A 403 -26.04 -5.75 -13.28
C ALA A 403 -26.90 -5.88 -12.02
N SER A 404 -26.42 -5.30 -10.92
CA SER A 404 -27.14 -5.25 -9.65
C SER A 404 -27.18 -3.84 -9.11
N GLN A 405 -28.27 -3.50 -8.45
CA GLN A 405 -28.49 -2.22 -7.77
C GLN A 405 -29.15 -2.51 -6.42
N SER A 406 -28.64 -1.90 -5.36
CA SER A 406 -29.22 -1.98 -4.01
C SER A 406 -29.26 -0.60 -3.37
N LEU A 407 -30.39 -0.26 -2.74
CA LEU A 407 -30.60 0.94 -1.93
C LEU A 407 -30.94 0.55 -0.50
N LEU A 408 -30.32 1.22 0.47
CA LEU A 408 -30.59 1.12 1.91
C LEU A 408 -30.78 -0.33 2.37
N TRP A 409 -29.70 -1.10 2.32
CA TRP A 409 -29.67 -2.50 2.78
C TRP A 409 -30.76 -3.37 2.15
N ASN A 410 -30.89 -3.29 0.81
CA ASN A 410 -31.87 -4.01 0.00
C ASN A 410 -33.34 -3.61 0.23
N LEU A 411 -33.61 -2.39 0.74
CA LEU A 411 -34.95 -1.80 0.71
C LEU A 411 -35.50 -1.77 -0.73
N TYR A 412 -34.64 -1.38 -1.67
CA TYR A 412 -34.82 -1.62 -3.09
C TYR A 412 -33.65 -2.45 -3.60
N ARG A 413 -33.96 -3.45 -4.41
CA ARG A 413 -32.97 -4.26 -5.09
C ARG A 413 -33.42 -4.54 -6.52
N ARG A 414 -32.50 -4.44 -7.46
CA ARG A 414 -32.74 -4.81 -8.85
C ARG A 414 -31.55 -5.59 -9.38
N ASP A 415 -31.80 -6.80 -9.85
CA ASP A 415 -30.81 -7.64 -10.50
C ASP A 415 -31.26 -7.89 -11.94
N VAL A 416 -30.35 -7.69 -12.89
CA VAL A 416 -30.59 -7.84 -14.32
C VAL A 416 -29.52 -8.74 -14.89
N THR A 417 -29.95 -9.74 -15.64
CA THR A 417 -29.12 -10.57 -16.51
C THR A 417 -29.77 -10.64 -17.89
N PRO A 418 -29.05 -11.04 -18.95
CA PRO A 418 -29.66 -11.19 -20.28
C PRO A 418 -30.88 -12.14 -20.30
N ALA A 419 -30.93 -13.10 -19.39
CA ALA A 419 -32.00 -14.10 -19.30
C ALA A 419 -33.12 -13.73 -18.31
N SER A 420 -32.86 -12.83 -17.35
CA SER A 420 -33.82 -12.54 -16.28
C SER A 420 -33.69 -11.13 -15.70
N GLN A 421 -34.81 -10.58 -15.27
CA GLN A 421 -34.86 -9.34 -14.51
C GLN A 421 -35.63 -9.59 -13.21
N LYS A 422 -35.02 -9.25 -12.08
CA LYS A 422 -35.61 -9.29 -10.75
C LYS A 422 -35.66 -7.88 -10.17
N CYS A 423 -36.75 -7.55 -9.51
CA CYS A 423 -36.93 -6.29 -8.79
C CYS A 423 -37.63 -6.58 -7.48
N SER A 424 -37.05 -6.08 -6.39
CA SER A 424 -37.59 -6.14 -5.04
C SER A 424 -37.73 -4.72 -4.51
N LEU A 425 -38.88 -4.41 -3.92
CA LEU A 425 -39.20 -3.12 -3.31
C LEU A 425 -39.77 -3.34 -1.93
N LEU A 426 -39.54 -2.34 -1.06
CA LEU A 426 -39.99 -2.36 0.32
C LEU A 426 -39.66 -3.71 0.94
N PHE A 427 -38.37 -4.07 0.93
CA PHE A 427 -37.90 -5.24 1.67
C PHE A 427 -38.44 -6.58 1.17
N GLY A 428 -38.93 -6.65 -0.08
CA GLY A 428 -39.50 -7.87 -0.67
C GLY A 428 -41.02 -7.96 -0.58
N LEU A 429 -41.68 -6.97 0.03
CA LEU A 429 -43.14 -6.87 0.03
C LEU A 429 -43.71 -6.74 -1.39
N PHE A 430 -42.96 -6.14 -2.30
CA PHE A 430 -43.23 -6.21 -3.73
C PHE A 430 -42.05 -6.88 -4.42
N HIS A 431 -42.32 -7.97 -5.13
CA HIS A 431 -41.31 -8.70 -5.88
C HIS A 431 -41.80 -9.02 -7.29
N TYR A 432 -41.04 -8.57 -8.28
CA TYR A 432 -41.27 -8.81 -9.70
C TYR A 432 -40.10 -9.57 -10.30
N GLN A 433 -40.41 -10.67 -10.99
CA GLN A 433 -39.43 -11.45 -11.74
C GLN A 433 -39.93 -11.68 -13.16
N SER A 434 -39.10 -11.38 -14.15
CA SER A 434 -39.32 -11.69 -15.55
C SER A 434 -38.16 -12.56 -16.05
N ASP A 435 -38.47 -13.72 -16.60
CA ASP A 435 -37.49 -14.62 -17.19
C ASP A 435 -37.99 -15.14 -18.55
N THR A 436 -37.21 -15.99 -19.22
CA THR A 436 -37.58 -16.61 -20.49
C THR A 436 -38.82 -17.50 -20.40
N THR A 437 -39.21 -17.94 -19.19
CA THR A 437 -40.39 -18.78 -18.95
C THR A 437 -41.65 -17.96 -18.71
N GLY A 438 -41.51 -16.68 -18.35
CA GLY A 438 -42.62 -15.74 -18.17
C GLY A 438 -42.40 -14.71 -17.08
N LYS A 439 -43.49 -14.14 -16.58
CA LYS A 439 -43.50 -13.10 -15.54
C LYS A 439 -44.14 -13.62 -14.27
N ARG A 440 -43.56 -13.29 -13.11
CA ARG A 440 -44.05 -13.64 -11.78
C ARG A 440 -44.10 -12.37 -10.93
N LEU A 441 -45.22 -12.16 -10.25
CA LEU A 441 -45.40 -11.09 -9.28
C LEU A 441 -45.77 -11.71 -7.93
N ARG A 442 -45.05 -11.31 -6.88
CA ARG A 442 -45.43 -11.57 -5.48
C ARG A 442 -45.71 -10.26 -4.78
N LEU A 443 -46.78 -10.25 -3.98
CA LEU A 443 -47.09 -9.19 -3.03
C LEU A 443 -47.15 -9.81 -1.64
N PHE A 444 -46.52 -9.18 -0.66
CA PHE A 444 -46.42 -9.71 0.71
C PHE A 444 -45.95 -11.16 0.73
N TYR A 445 -44.96 -11.49 -0.11
CA TYR A 445 -44.41 -12.85 -0.29
C TYR A 445 -45.37 -13.89 -0.90
N ILE A 446 -46.63 -13.51 -1.19
CA ILE A 446 -47.65 -14.38 -1.78
C ILE A 446 -47.65 -14.18 -3.30
N PRO A 447 -47.64 -15.26 -4.12
CA PRO A 447 -47.74 -15.14 -5.56
C PRO A 447 -49.13 -14.64 -5.98
N VAL A 448 -49.19 -13.49 -6.67
CA VAL A 448 -50.44 -12.84 -7.10
C VAL A 448 -50.68 -12.97 -8.60
N ALA A 449 -49.62 -12.98 -9.41
CA ALA A 449 -49.74 -13.14 -10.86
C ALA A 449 -48.62 -13.97 -11.45
N ARG A 450 -48.97 -14.85 -12.40
CA ARG A 450 -48.02 -15.62 -13.20
C ARG A 450 -48.47 -15.63 -14.66
N SER A 451 -47.68 -15.02 -15.53
CA SER A 451 -47.85 -15.11 -16.99
C SER A 451 -46.82 -16.08 -17.53
N LYS A 452 -47.21 -17.02 -18.39
CA LYS A 452 -46.24 -17.81 -19.17
C LYS A 452 -45.79 -17.00 -20.38
N ALA A 453 -44.53 -17.17 -20.80
CA ALA A 453 -44.08 -16.66 -22.09
C ALA A 453 -44.83 -17.38 -23.22
N ALA A 454 -45.25 -16.65 -24.25
CA ALA A 454 -45.84 -17.26 -25.44
C ALA A 454 -44.79 -18.14 -26.14
N PRO A 455 -45.13 -19.35 -26.62
CA PRO A 455 -44.17 -20.15 -27.37
C PRO A 455 -43.69 -19.37 -28.60
N PRO A 456 -42.42 -19.53 -29.01
CA PRO A 456 -41.94 -18.92 -30.25
C PRO A 456 -42.86 -19.38 -31.39
N LYS A 457 -43.36 -18.42 -32.17
CA LYS A 457 -44.06 -18.74 -33.43
C LYS A 457 -43.05 -19.43 -34.33
N LEU A 458 -43.31 -20.70 -34.65
CA LEU A 458 -42.56 -21.52 -35.60
C LEU A 458 -42.45 -20.85 -36.96
#